data_AF-A0A7V9SIL4-F1
#
_entry.id   AF-A0A7V9SIL4-F1
#
_cell.length_a   1.000
_cell.length_b   1.000
_cell.length_c   1.000
_cell.angle_alpha   90.00
_cell.angle_beta   90.00
_cell.angle_gamma   90.00
#
_symmetry.space_group_name_H-M   'P 1'
#
loop_
_entity.id
_entity.type
_entity.pdbx_description
1 polymer ?
#
loop_
_entity_poly.entity_id
_entity_poly.type
_entity_poly.pdbx_seq_one_letter_code
_entity_poly.pdbx_strand_id
1 'polypeptide(L)'
;MHRTRLFVGICLALIPTGAAFALISNVLGQLKEEFILTNYQAGLIGGAALWGMAISLLVLGPMLERSGMKMGAVLAFVGHLLGLTLIISAVTLRHDPGAAFWLLMMGAILLAGGNGKVEVVGNPLTAAL
;
A
#
# COMPACT_ATOMS: atom_id res chain seq x y z
N MET A 1 -28.26 2.21 8.84
CA MET A 1 -27.07 2.12 7.97
C MET A 1 -27.29 2.97 6.72
N HIS A 2 -26.33 3.80 6.33
CA HIS A 2 -26.44 4.62 5.11
C HIS A 2 -25.73 3.93 3.94
N ARG A 3 -26.43 3.01 3.25
CA ARG A 3 -25.86 2.14 2.21
C ARG A 3 -25.10 2.92 1.13
N THR A 4 -25.71 3.98 0.59
CA THR A 4 -25.09 4.85 -0.42
C THR A 4 -23.78 5.50 0.05
N ARG A 5 -23.71 5.96 1.32
CA ARG A 5 -22.49 6.57 1.86
C ARG A 5 -21.36 5.57 2.01
N LEU A 6 -21.68 4.33 2.37
CA LEU A 6 -20.69 3.25 2.48
C LEU A 6 -20.19 2.84 1.10
N PHE A 7 -21.08 2.68 0.12
CA PHE A 7 -20.70 2.35 -1.26
C PHE A 7 -19.79 3.42 -1.87
N VAL A 8 -20.18 4.69 -1.78
CA VAL A 8 -19.35 5.81 -2.24
C VAL A 8 -18.01 5.84 -1.51
N GLY A 9 -17.99 5.55 -0.21
CA GLY A 9 -16.76 5.44 0.57
C GLY A 9 -15.79 4.38 0.03
N ILE A 10 -16.31 3.20 -0.36
CA ILE A 10 -15.49 2.13 -0.97
C ILE A 10 -14.95 2.58 -2.32
N CYS A 11 -15.79 3.18 -3.18
CA CYS A 11 -15.34 3.69 -4.47
C CYS A 11 -14.22 4.73 -4.32
N LEU A 12 -14.35 5.65 -3.35
CA LEU A 12 -13.32 6.63 -3.05
C LEU A 12 -12.03 5.98 -2.50
N ALA A 13 -12.15 4.91 -1.71
CA ALA A 13 -11.01 4.18 -1.17
C ALA A 13 -10.23 3.39 -2.24
N LEU A 14 -10.84 3.04 -3.38
CA LEU A 14 -10.14 2.40 -4.50
C LEU A 14 -9.23 3.36 -5.27
N ILE A 15 -9.48 4.67 -5.21
CA ILE A 15 -8.66 5.70 -5.87
C ILE A 15 -7.20 5.64 -5.39
N PRO A 16 -6.88 5.76 -4.07
CA PRO A 16 -5.49 5.67 -3.60
C PRO A 16 -4.87 4.30 -3.88
N THR A 17 -5.66 3.21 -3.93
CA THR A 17 -5.15 1.88 -4.30
C THR A 17 -4.61 1.85 -5.73
N GLY A 18 -5.40 2.31 -6.69
CA GLY A 18 -4.95 2.41 -8.09
C GLY A 18 -3.80 3.40 -8.26
N ALA A 19 -3.85 4.54 -7.58
CA ALA A 19 -2.80 5.55 -7.59
C ALA A 19 -1.47 5.01 -7.05
N ALA A 20 -1.48 4.19 -5.99
CA ALA A 20 -0.27 3.60 -5.42
C ALA A 20 0.44 2.67 -6.42
N PHE A 21 -0.29 1.87 -7.19
CA PHE A 21 0.28 1.04 -8.25
C PHE A 21 0.91 1.87 -9.37
N ALA A 22 0.18 2.88 -9.84
CA ALA A 22 0.67 3.78 -10.88
C ALA A 22 1.91 4.56 -10.41
N LEU A 23 1.91 5.03 -9.16
CA LEU A 23 3.02 5.76 -8.55
C LEU A 23 4.28 4.91 -8.58
N ILE A 24 4.27 3.73 -7.94
CA ILE A 24 5.45 2.86 -7.85
C ILE A 24 5.95 2.48 -9.25
N SER A 25 5.05 2.09 -10.17
CA SER A 25 5.43 1.75 -11.54
C SER A 25 6.14 2.90 -12.27
N ASN A 26 5.70 4.14 -12.08
CA ASN A 26 6.24 5.29 -12.80
C ASN A 26 7.52 5.85 -12.16
N VAL A 27 7.62 5.85 -10.83
CA VAL A 27 8.76 6.49 -10.14
C VAL A 27 9.91 5.54 -9.86
N LEU A 28 9.73 4.21 -9.97
CA LEU A 28 10.76 3.24 -9.58
C LEU A 28 12.08 3.41 -10.35
N GLY A 29 12.02 3.75 -11.64
CA GLY A 29 13.22 4.04 -12.43
C GLY A 29 13.99 5.26 -11.90
N GLN A 30 13.26 6.33 -11.58
CA GLN A 30 13.83 7.55 -11.02
C GLN A 30 14.41 7.31 -9.62
N LEU A 31 13.70 6.57 -8.77
CA LEU A 31 14.19 6.19 -7.44
C LEU A 31 15.46 5.34 -7.53
N LYS A 32 15.54 4.44 -8.51
CA LYS A 32 16.74 3.63 -8.74
C LYS A 32 17.94 4.52 -9.08
N GLU A 33 17.78 5.50 -9.96
CA GLU A 33 18.85 6.43 -10.33
C GLU A 33 19.24 7.33 -9.15
N GLU A 34 18.24 7.93 -8.49
CA GLU A 34 18.43 8.88 -7.39
C GLU A 34 19.13 8.24 -6.17
N PHE A 35 18.78 7.01 -5.84
CA PHE A 35 19.33 6.29 -4.68
C PHE A 35 20.42 5.27 -5.05
N ILE A 36 20.88 5.27 -6.31
CA ILE A 36 21.93 4.38 -6.83
C ILE A 36 21.62 2.91 -6.51
N LEU A 37 20.37 2.50 -6.74
CA LEU A 37 19.93 1.15 -6.47
C LEU A 37 20.33 0.19 -7.59
N THR A 38 20.65 -1.04 -7.20
CA THR A 38 20.84 -2.12 -8.18
C THR A 38 19.51 -2.52 -8.82
N ASN A 39 19.57 -3.12 -10.02
CA ASN A 39 18.36 -3.70 -10.65
C ASN A 39 17.68 -4.73 -9.75
N TYR A 40 18.46 -5.49 -8.99
CA TYR A 40 17.94 -6.46 -8.02
C TYR A 40 17.11 -5.77 -6.93
N GLN A 41 17.66 -4.72 -6.30
CA GLN A 41 16.96 -3.95 -5.28
C GLN A 41 15.70 -3.25 -5.81
N ALA A 42 15.78 -2.63 -6.99
CA ALA A 42 14.61 -2.03 -7.63
C ALA A 42 13.53 -3.08 -7.93
N GLY A 43 13.93 -4.27 -8.41
CA GLY A 43 13.03 -5.40 -8.63
C GLY A 43 12.35 -5.88 -7.35
N LEU A 44 13.09 -5.93 -6.22
CA LEU A 44 12.50 -6.26 -4.92
C LEU A 44 11.45 -5.22 -4.48
N ILE A 45 11.74 -3.92 -4.65
CA ILE A 45 10.80 -2.85 -4.27
C ILE A 45 9.53 -2.92 -5.13
N GLY A 46 9.69 -3.05 -6.45
CA GLY A 46 8.56 -3.23 -7.37
C GLY A 46 7.77 -4.51 -7.07
N GLY A 47 8.45 -5.60 -6.74
CA GLY A 47 7.83 -6.85 -6.32
C GLY A 47 7.04 -6.72 -5.02
N ALA A 48 7.56 -5.97 -4.04
CA ALA A 48 6.91 -5.73 -2.76
C ALA A 48 5.57 -5.00 -2.89
N ALA A 49 5.42 -4.15 -3.90
CA ALA A 49 4.14 -3.55 -4.25
C ALA A 49 3.06 -4.60 -4.59
N LEU A 50 3.46 -5.75 -5.16
CA LEU A 50 2.56 -6.82 -5.59
C LEU A 50 2.37 -7.88 -4.49
N TRP A 51 3.46 -8.47 -4.00
CA TRP A 51 3.35 -9.54 -3.00
C TRP A 51 2.86 -9.02 -1.65
N GLY A 52 3.13 -7.76 -1.30
CA GLY A 52 2.61 -7.15 -0.06
C GLY A 52 1.08 -7.07 -0.05
N MET A 53 0.48 -6.82 -1.21
CA MET A 53 -0.98 -6.89 -1.38
C MET A 53 -1.48 -8.33 -1.27
N ALA A 54 -0.83 -9.28 -1.95
CA ALA A 54 -1.22 -10.69 -1.90
C ALA A 54 -1.19 -11.25 -0.47
N ILE A 55 -0.13 -10.99 0.30
CA ILE A 55 -0.03 -11.42 1.70
C ILE A 55 -1.14 -10.76 2.53
N SER A 56 -1.42 -9.47 2.29
CA SER A 56 -2.47 -8.76 3.02
C SER A 56 -3.85 -9.36 2.74
N LEU A 57 -4.15 -9.77 1.51
CA LEU A 57 -5.39 -10.46 1.18
C LEU A 57 -5.52 -11.80 1.93
N LEU A 58 -4.43 -12.60 1.96
CA LEU A 58 -4.42 -13.93 2.59
C LEU A 58 -4.51 -13.86 4.11
N VAL A 59 -3.81 -12.92 4.74
CA VAL A 59 -3.70 -12.83 6.20
C VAL A 59 -4.85 -12.03 6.81
N LEU A 60 -5.31 -10.97 6.14
CA LEU A 60 -6.27 -10.04 6.75
C LEU A 60 -7.73 -10.44 6.57
N GLY A 61 -8.04 -11.37 5.65
CA GLY A 61 -9.36 -11.97 5.54
C GLY A 61 -9.87 -12.53 6.86
N PRO A 62 -9.16 -13.51 7.47
CA PRO A 62 -9.53 -14.05 8.78
C PRO A 62 -9.47 -13.02 9.91
N MET A 63 -8.56 -12.05 9.85
CA MET A 63 -8.45 -11.04 10.90
C MET A 63 -9.65 -10.08 10.92
N LEU A 64 -10.25 -9.78 9.76
CA LEU A 64 -11.42 -8.91 9.66
C LEU A 64 -12.66 -9.50 10.34
N GLU A 65 -12.81 -10.83 10.36
CA GLU A 65 -13.91 -11.48 11.08
C GLU A 65 -13.87 -11.15 12.57
N ARG A 66 -12.66 -10.97 13.13
CA ARG A 66 -12.45 -10.63 14.54
C ARG A 66 -12.43 -9.12 14.82
N SER A 67 -11.84 -8.31 13.94
CA SER A 67 -11.61 -6.87 14.18
C SER A 67 -12.67 -5.94 13.59
N GLY A 68 -13.52 -6.45 12.69
CA GLY A 68 -14.57 -5.69 12.01
C GLY A 68 -14.07 -4.76 10.90
N MET A 69 -14.98 -4.41 9.98
CA MET A 69 -14.70 -3.66 8.75
C MET A 69 -14.19 -2.23 9.00
N LYS A 70 -14.65 -1.57 10.07
CA LYS A 70 -14.21 -0.21 10.43
C LYS A 70 -12.71 -0.18 10.75
N MET A 71 -12.23 -1.15 11.52
CA MET A 71 -10.81 -1.24 11.86
C MET A 71 -9.98 -1.49 10.60
N GLY A 72 -10.43 -2.37 9.71
CA GLY A 72 -9.77 -2.62 8.43
C GLY A 72 -9.59 -1.37 7.59
N ALA A 73 -10.64 -0.55 7.46
CA ALA A 73 -10.57 0.71 6.69
C ALA A 73 -9.58 1.71 7.31
N VAL A 74 -9.54 1.83 8.64
CA VAL A 74 -8.57 2.70 9.33
C VAL A 74 -7.15 2.19 9.13
N LEU A 75 -6.92 0.88 9.26
CA LEU A 75 -5.60 0.27 9.04
C LEU A 75 -5.14 0.37 7.59
N ALA A 76 -6.07 0.42 6.62
CA ALA A 76 -5.77 0.67 5.22
C ALA A 76 -5.23 2.10 5.05
N PHE A 77 -5.98 3.09 5.55
CA PHE A 77 -5.59 4.50 5.51
C PHE A 77 -4.23 4.75 6.18
N VAL A 78 -4.01 4.19 7.37
CA VAL A 78 -2.72 4.30 8.08
C VAL A 78 -1.59 3.67 7.27
N GLY A 79 -1.84 2.50 6.65
CA GLY A 79 -0.86 1.86 5.78
C GLY A 79 -0.48 2.73 4.58
N HIS A 80 -1.46 3.33 3.91
CA HIS A 80 -1.22 4.24 2.80
C HIS A 80 -0.45 5.50 3.22
N LEU A 81 -0.89 6.13 4.32
CA LEU A 81 -0.26 7.35 4.83
C LEU A 81 1.20 7.09 5.22
N LEU A 82 1.45 6.09 6.06
CA LEU A 82 2.79 5.74 6.49
C LEU A 82 3.66 5.29 5.32
N GLY A 83 3.12 4.48 4.40
CA GLY A 83 3.85 4.01 3.23
C GLY A 83 4.31 5.16 2.34
N LEU A 84 3.42 6.11 2.05
CA LEU A 84 3.76 7.32 1.29
C LEU A 84 4.77 8.20 2.04
N THR A 85 4.58 8.40 3.35
CA THR A 85 5.52 9.17 4.17
C THR A 85 6.91 8.56 4.13
N LEU A 86 7.04 7.23 4.24
CA LEU A 86 8.33 6.55 4.16
C LEU A 86 9.01 6.75 2.80
N ILE A 87 8.28 6.58 1.70
CA ILE A 87 8.83 6.81 0.35
C ILE A 87 9.34 8.24 0.18
N ILE A 88 8.57 9.24 0.62
CA ILE A 88 8.97 10.64 0.55
C ILE A 88 10.20 10.89 1.44
N SER A 89 10.20 10.35 2.66
CA SER A 89 11.30 10.54 3.61
C SER A 89 12.61 9.89 3.18
N ALA A 90 12.60 8.97 2.20
CA ALA A 90 13.82 8.38 1.65
C ALA A 90 14.77 9.44 1.10
N VAL A 91 14.24 10.59 0.65
CA VAL A 91 15.04 11.76 0.23
C VAL A 91 16.07 12.20 1.28
N THR A 92 15.78 12.00 2.57
CA THR A 92 16.67 12.35 3.67
C THR A 92 17.88 11.43 3.79
N LEU A 93 17.84 10.25 3.16
CA LEU A 93 18.87 9.21 3.19
C LEU A 93 19.57 9.04 1.83
N ARG A 94 19.54 10.05 0.95
CA ARG A 94 20.18 9.98 -0.39
C ARG A 94 21.66 9.60 -0.36
N HIS A 95 22.34 9.91 0.73
CA HIS A 95 23.77 9.62 0.94
C HIS A 95 24.03 8.16 1.39
N ASP A 96 23.00 7.40 1.76
CA ASP A 96 23.11 5.99 2.15
C ASP A 96 22.12 5.13 1.32
N PRO A 97 22.59 4.56 0.20
CA PRO A 97 21.79 3.69 -0.67
C PRO A 97 21.17 2.48 0.05
N GLY A 98 21.87 1.94 1.06
CA GLY A 98 21.41 0.77 1.81
C GLY A 98 20.24 1.11 2.72
N ALA A 99 20.34 2.22 3.47
CA ALA A 99 19.26 2.70 4.32
C ALA A 99 18.06 3.19 3.48
N ALA A 100 18.32 3.90 2.37
CA ALA A 100 17.27 4.33 1.44
C ALA A 100 16.51 3.14 0.84
N PHE A 101 17.20 2.08 0.44
CA PHE A 101 16.57 0.85 -0.05
C PHE A 101 15.54 0.29 0.94
N TRP A 102 15.91 0.15 2.22
CA TRP A 102 15.00 -0.41 3.23
C TRP A 102 13.83 0.51 3.53
N LEU A 103 14.04 1.83 3.51
CA LEU A 103 12.96 2.79 3.72
C LEU A 103 11.94 2.75 2.57
N LEU A 104 12.43 2.68 1.32
CA LEU A 104 11.60 2.50 0.12
C LEU A 104 10.88 1.15 0.12
N MET A 105 11.57 0.08 0.55
CA MET A 105 10.99 -1.25 0.69
C MET A 105 9.82 -1.25 1.67
N MET A 106 10.03 -0.70 2.87
CA MET A 106 8.98 -0.62 3.88
C MET A 106 7.82 0.27 3.42
N GLY A 107 8.13 1.38 2.75
CA GLY A 107 7.12 2.23 2.12
C GLY A 107 6.25 1.48 1.11
N ALA A 108 6.87 0.71 0.21
CA ALA A 108 6.19 -0.10 -0.79
C ALA A 108 5.33 -1.20 -0.15
N ILE A 109 5.83 -1.89 0.88
CA ILE A 109 5.08 -2.92 1.62
C ILE A 109 3.85 -2.32 2.31
N LEU A 110 4.00 -1.16 2.95
CA LEU A 110 2.89 -0.49 3.64
C LEU A 110 1.81 0.02 2.68
N LEU A 111 2.22 0.58 1.53
CA LEU A 111 1.29 0.94 0.46
C LEU A 111 0.54 -0.28 -0.06
N ALA A 112 1.27 -1.36 -0.39
CA ALA A 112 0.69 -2.61 -0.87
C ALA A 112 -0.25 -3.25 0.16
N GLY A 113 0.11 -3.19 1.44
CA GLY A 113 -0.73 -3.68 2.51
C GLY A 113 -1.97 -2.82 2.74
N GLY A 114 -1.86 -1.50 2.54
CA GLY A 114 -3.00 -0.60 2.46
C GLY A 114 -3.95 -1.00 1.33
N ASN A 115 -3.42 -1.25 0.13
CA ASN A 115 -4.18 -1.69 -1.05
C ASN A 115 -4.95 -2.99 -0.75
N GLY A 116 -4.26 -4.00 -0.23
CA GLY A 116 -4.87 -5.27 0.14
C GLY A 116 -6.01 -5.09 1.15
N LYS A 117 -5.79 -4.28 2.21
CA LYS A 117 -6.84 -4.00 3.21
C LYS A 117 -8.09 -3.35 2.63
N VAL A 118 -7.93 -2.40 1.69
CA VAL A 118 -9.07 -1.80 1.00
C VAL A 118 -9.89 -2.86 0.29
N GLU A 119 -9.26 -3.82 -0.40
CA GLU A 119 -9.99 -4.92 -1.05
C GLU A 119 -10.65 -5.87 -0.06
N VAL A 120 -9.93 -6.31 0.99
CA VAL A 120 -10.51 -7.25 1.97
C VAL A 120 -11.73 -6.64 2.68
N VAL A 121 -11.73 -5.32 2.92
CA VAL A 121 -12.89 -4.61 3.50
C VAL A 121 -13.96 -4.30 2.45
N GLY A 122 -13.53 -3.81 1.29
CA GLY A 122 -14.41 -3.28 0.25
C GLY A 122 -15.23 -4.36 -0.43
N ASN A 123 -14.65 -5.53 -0.70
CA ASN A 123 -15.33 -6.59 -1.45
C ASN A 123 -16.56 -7.13 -0.70
N PRO A 124 -16.47 -7.56 0.58
CA PRO A 124 -17.63 -8.03 1.32
C PRO A 124 -18.65 -6.91 1.58
N LEU A 125 -18.17 -5.70 1.86
CA LEU A 125 -19.06 -4.57 2.12
C LEU A 125 -19.86 -4.22 0.87
N THR A 126 -19.25 -4.20 -0.32
CA THR A 126 -19.96 -3.97 -1.58
C THR A 126 -20.95 -5.08 -1.89
N ALA A 127 -20.60 -6.34 -1.62
CA ALA A 127 -21.50 -7.48 -1.84
C ALA A 127 -22.73 -7.47 -0.91
N ALA A 128 -22.62 -6.86 0.27
CA ALA A 128 -23.69 -6.81 1.27
C ALA A 128 -24.58 -5.54 1.17
N LEU A 129 -24.14 -4.52 0.44
CA LEU A 129 -24.80 -3.22 0.27
C LEU A 129 -25.83 -3.23 -0.86
#